data_AF-A0A928NIB5-F1
#
_entry.id   AF-A0A928NIB5-F1
#
_cell.length_a   1.000
_cell.length_b   1.000
_cell.length_c   1.000
_cell.angle_alpha   90.00
_cell.angle_beta   90.00
_cell.angle_gamma   90.00
#
_symmetry.space_group_name_H-M   'P 1'
#
loop_
_entity.id
_entity.type
_entity.pdbx_description
1 polymer ?
#
loop_
_entity_poly.entity_id
_entity_poly.type
_entity_poly.pdbx_seq_one_letter_code
_entity_poly.pdbx_strand_id
1 'polypeptide(L)'
;MKKYFGLIFVFMLCCMSFIIRAEASEYQEVEVVMNNHKIEAGPKAFIYDGRTMVSLRNIAEEMSATIQWNAEEKSVLIDRGDKKVLLFLGNRYVFIEENGNEQCYQVDVAPMVLNDYTYVPLRFVAELFECTVDYYENNSEQTKVAIIYTQSNSYHDLQSFVRGKCKGELLLFGNETEDPLITYYKMNQEEYTSLITALEQEPLITSSVQNSTFSFQKSYARYNESISLSVLKDVSIGIPAMLADGNLIVRVIYQPSPNRISQPSAALQAQPKDYWKSAGYCEENEDRYRAYQEKTGYSGKDVVWRVNARLDLQEYVDYVVIEHDKLNDDPLVIVNKYHKIPDDYAPADLKKNSDGCVLRSETADAFDEMKRAAAAQGVTLGAMSGYRSVDYQRNLYNGYLAGDSLANVDTYSARAGHSEHHLGLAIDVYGYDGSPQYTWVKNHCHEYGFIVRYTAVWQNVTGYMDEPWHIRYIGKEHSMKMKENNIGTLEEYVGRYGTLE
;
A
#
# COMPACT_ATOMS: atom_id res chain seq x y z
N MET A 1 28.19 6.95 70.29
CA MET A 1 27.06 7.64 69.62
C MET A 1 26.31 6.58 68.83
N LYS A 2 25.38 5.84 69.46
CA LYS A 2 23.96 6.18 69.66
C LYS A 2 23.19 6.35 68.34
N LYS A 3 22.37 5.32 68.07
CA LYS A 3 21.03 5.38 67.45
C LYS A 3 20.92 5.69 65.94
N TYR A 4 21.26 4.75 65.05
CA TYR A 4 20.60 4.58 63.73
C TYR A 4 20.74 3.14 63.17
N PHE A 5 20.79 2.12 64.02
CA PHE A 5 21.07 0.73 63.62
C PHE A 5 19.83 -0.16 63.45
N GLY A 6 18.66 0.44 63.13
CA GLY A 6 17.39 -0.30 63.16
C GLY A 6 16.30 0.27 62.27
N LEU A 7 16.65 0.81 61.09
CA LEU A 7 15.64 1.24 60.11
C LEU A 7 16.03 0.99 58.64
N ILE A 8 16.98 0.08 58.38
CA ILE A 8 17.43 -0.28 57.02
C ILE A 8 17.14 -1.77 56.71
N PHE A 9 16.65 -2.57 57.67
CA PHE A 9 16.43 -4.00 57.48
C PHE A 9 14.96 -4.46 57.53
N VAL A 10 14.00 -3.52 57.49
CA VAL A 10 12.55 -3.82 57.41
C VAL A 10 11.87 -3.16 56.19
N PHE A 11 12.63 -2.43 55.36
CA PHE A 11 12.16 -1.99 54.03
C PHE A 11 12.67 -2.89 52.89
N MET A 12 13.19 -4.08 53.24
CA MET A 12 13.68 -5.12 52.32
C MET A 12 12.77 -6.38 52.37
N LEU A 13 11.49 -6.20 52.70
CA LEU A 13 10.51 -7.29 52.82
C LEU A 13 9.04 -6.86 52.63
N CYS A 14 8.78 -5.81 51.84
CA CYS A 14 7.42 -5.40 51.41
C CYS A 14 7.28 -5.05 49.92
N CYS A 15 8.21 -5.46 49.05
CA CYS A 15 8.11 -5.22 47.61
C CYS A 15 8.23 -6.50 46.75
N MET A 16 7.95 -7.68 47.32
CA MET A 16 7.68 -8.89 46.56
C MET A 16 6.18 -9.16 46.56
N SER A 17 5.48 -8.49 45.63
CA SER A 17 4.23 -8.90 44.98
C SER A 17 3.55 -7.71 44.28
N PHE A 18 4.33 -6.84 43.64
CA PHE A 18 3.90 -6.34 42.34
C PHE A 18 4.47 -7.31 41.31
N ILE A 19 3.75 -8.40 41.09
CA ILE A 19 3.70 -8.96 39.74
C ILE A 19 3.20 -7.77 38.92
N ILE A 20 4.11 -7.12 38.20
CA ILE A 20 3.71 -6.28 37.07
C ILE A 20 2.92 -7.26 36.20
N ARG A 21 1.59 -7.16 36.28
CA ARG A 21 0.73 -7.66 35.22
C ARG A 21 1.34 -7.05 33.97
N ALA A 22 1.81 -7.89 33.06
CA ALA A 22 2.08 -7.46 31.70
C ALA A 22 0.86 -6.64 31.29
N GLU A 23 1.07 -5.35 31.02
CA GLU A 23 0.02 -4.55 30.42
C GLU A 23 -0.36 -5.27 29.13
N ALA A 24 -1.60 -5.75 29.11
CA ALA A 24 -2.17 -6.38 27.94
C ALA A 24 -2.12 -5.37 26.80
N SER A 25 -1.74 -5.86 25.61
CA SER A 25 -1.77 -5.22 24.29
C SER A 25 -2.35 -3.79 24.28
N GLU A 26 -1.52 -2.81 23.94
CA GLU A 26 -1.88 -1.39 23.72
C GLU A 26 -2.98 -1.18 22.67
N TYR A 27 -3.37 -2.24 21.95
CA TYR A 27 -4.35 -2.21 20.88
C TYR A 27 -5.68 -2.86 21.26
N GLN A 28 -6.78 -2.22 20.86
CA GLN A 28 -8.13 -2.78 20.95
C GLN A 28 -8.28 -3.96 19.97
N GLU A 29 -8.52 -5.16 20.49
CA GLU A 29 -8.72 -6.37 19.70
C GLU A 29 -10.03 -6.32 18.88
N VAL A 30 -10.02 -6.96 17.72
CA VAL A 30 -11.16 -7.09 16.81
C VAL A 30 -11.31 -8.56 16.44
N GLU A 31 -12.53 -9.10 16.51
CA GLU A 31 -12.80 -10.44 16.00
C GLU A 31 -13.06 -10.39 14.49
N VAL A 32 -12.50 -11.35 13.76
CA VAL A 32 -12.67 -11.44 12.30
C VAL A 32 -13.38 -12.74 11.97
N VAL A 33 -14.47 -12.63 11.22
CA VAL A 33 -15.29 -13.74 10.74
C VAL A 33 -15.26 -13.72 9.23
N MET A 34 -15.02 -14.84 8.57
CA MET A 34 -14.99 -14.93 7.11
C MET A 34 -15.87 -16.07 6.64
N ASN A 35 -16.80 -15.79 5.71
CA ASN A 35 -17.76 -16.77 5.20
C ASN A 35 -18.47 -17.58 6.31
N ASN A 36 -18.78 -16.92 7.43
CA ASN A 36 -19.38 -17.48 8.65
C ASN A 36 -18.50 -18.43 9.49
N HIS A 37 -17.19 -18.50 9.21
CA HIS A 37 -16.19 -19.15 10.05
C HIS A 37 -15.41 -18.09 10.83
N LYS A 38 -15.29 -18.24 12.16
CA LYS A 38 -14.43 -17.37 12.97
C LYS A 38 -12.98 -17.72 12.67
N ILE A 39 -12.18 -16.72 12.33
CA ILE A 39 -10.76 -16.92 12.07
C ILE A 39 -10.04 -16.99 13.42
N GLU A 40 -9.92 -18.21 13.97
CA GLU A 40 -9.31 -18.44 15.30
C GLU A 40 -7.81 -18.79 15.25
N ALA A 41 -7.27 -19.12 14.08
CA ALA A 41 -5.86 -19.51 13.94
C ALA A 41 -4.96 -18.28 13.72
N GLY A 42 -4.06 -18.00 14.68
CA GLY A 42 -3.01 -16.98 14.54
C GLY A 42 -3.15 -15.79 15.50
N PRO A 43 -2.37 -14.71 15.30
CA PRO A 43 -2.41 -13.55 16.18
C PRO A 43 -3.69 -12.74 15.92
N LYS A 44 -4.23 -12.12 16.97
CA LYS A 44 -5.51 -11.40 16.90
C LYS A 44 -5.41 -10.14 16.03
N ALA A 45 -6.51 -9.81 15.37
CA ALA A 45 -6.68 -8.52 14.70
C ALA A 45 -6.88 -7.41 15.73
N PHE A 46 -6.50 -6.20 15.38
CA PHE A 46 -6.55 -5.06 16.30
C PHE A 46 -6.76 -3.73 15.59
N ILE A 47 -7.11 -2.68 16.34
CA ILE A 47 -7.25 -1.33 15.79
C ILE A 47 -5.94 -0.56 15.90
N TYR A 48 -5.47 -0.04 14.77
CA TYR A 48 -4.32 0.86 14.66
C TYR A 48 -4.67 2.02 13.74
N ASP A 49 -4.46 3.26 14.20
CA ASP A 49 -4.73 4.48 13.42
C ASP A 49 -6.15 4.51 12.81
N GLY A 50 -7.15 4.04 13.59
CA GLY A 50 -8.54 3.96 13.13
C GLY A 50 -8.81 2.93 12.03
N ARG A 51 -7.91 1.96 11.81
CA ARG A 51 -8.09 0.84 10.87
C ARG A 51 -7.94 -0.50 11.60
N THR A 52 -8.73 -1.49 11.18
CA THR A 52 -8.56 -2.87 11.64
C THR A 52 -7.37 -3.49 10.90
N MET A 53 -6.34 -3.82 11.65
CA MET A 53 -5.15 -4.53 11.18
C MET A 53 -5.36 -6.02 11.38
N VAL A 54 -5.16 -6.81 10.33
CA VAL A 54 -5.29 -8.26 10.34
C VAL A 54 -3.98 -8.91 9.90
N SER A 55 -3.68 -10.08 10.47
CA SER A 55 -2.57 -10.92 10.02
C SER A 55 -2.81 -11.33 8.57
N LEU A 56 -1.88 -10.99 7.70
CA LEU A 56 -1.99 -11.29 6.27
C LEU A 56 -2.08 -12.80 6.01
N ARG A 57 -1.35 -13.59 6.79
CA ARG A 57 -1.33 -15.06 6.67
C ARG A 57 -2.70 -15.67 6.90
N ASN A 58 -3.39 -15.25 7.95
CA ASN A 58 -4.68 -15.83 8.34
C ASN A 58 -5.74 -15.61 7.26
N ILE A 59 -5.72 -14.46 6.60
CA ILE A 59 -6.67 -14.15 5.53
C ILE A 59 -6.26 -14.83 4.22
N ALA A 60 -4.99 -14.83 3.85
CA ALA A 60 -4.55 -15.43 2.60
C ALA A 60 -4.78 -16.96 2.54
N GLU A 61 -4.61 -17.67 3.66
CA GLU A 61 -4.84 -19.11 3.76
C GLU A 61 -6.32 -19.48 3.51
N GLU A 62 -7.27 -18.76 4.11
CA GLU A 62 -8.72 -18.92 3.90
C GLU A 62 -9.13 -18.63 2.44
N MET A 63 -8.30 -17.88 1.72
CA MET A 63 -8.61 -17.37 0.38
C MET A 63 -7.89 -18.13 -0.74
N SER A 64 -7.29 -19.28 -0.41
CA SER A 64 -6.51 -20.10 -1.34
C SER A 64 -5.39 -19.33 -2.05
N ALA A 65 -4.88 -18.27 -1.43
CA ALA A 65 -3.77 -17.48 -1.96
C ALA A 65 -2.44 -17.98 -1.39
N THR A 66 -1.40 -17.97 -2.22
CA THR A 66 -0.03 -18.25 -1.77
C THR A 66 0.65 -16.96 -1.33
N ILE A 67 1.49 -17.06 -0.30
CA ILE A 67 2.28 -15.93 0.20
C ILE A 67 3.76 -16.22 -0.02
N GLN A 68 4.47 -15.25 -0.60
CA GLN A 68 5.92 -15.27 -0.71
C GLN A 68 6.49 -14.03 -0.01
N TRP A 69 7.48 -14.25 0.85
CA TRP A 69 8.17 -13.19 1.59
C TRP A 69 9.53 -12.92 0.96
N ASN A 70 9.84 -11.66 0.68
CA ASN A 70 11.16 -11.20 0.29
C ASN A 70 11.78 -10.37 1.43
N ALA A 71 12.80 -10.93 2.08
CA ALA A 71 13.47 -10.30 3.21
C ALA A 71 14.33 -9.09 2.81
N GLU A 72 14.90 -9.10 1.61
CA GLU A 72 15.79 -8.05 1.10
C GLU A 72 15.01 -6.79 0.74
N GLU A 73 13.88 -6.96 0.05
CA GLU A 73 12.99 -5.88 -0.35
C GLU A 73 11.99 -5.48 0.74
N LYS A 74 11.92 -6.26 1.82
CA LYS A 74 10.86 -6.18 2.84
C LYS A 74 9.47 -6.17 2.20
N SER A 75 9.24 -7.09 1.27
CA SER A 75 8.02 -7.17 0.47
C SER A 75 7.31 -8.51 0.63
N VAL A 76 5.98 -8.50 0.48
CA VAL A 76 5.15 -9.71 0.43
C VAL A 76 4.44 -9.75 -0.91
N LEU A 77 4.56 -10.88 -1.61
CA LEU A 77 3.74 -11.21 -2.76
C LEU A 77 2.61 -12.14 -2.32
N ILE A 78 1.38 -11.76 -2.63
CA ILE A 78 0.17 -12.57 -2.46
C ILE A 78 -0.31 -12.97 -3.85
N ASP A 79 -0.50 -14.26 -4.09
CA ASP A 79 -0.84 -14.79 -5.42
C ASP A 79 -2.03 -15.75 -5.33
N ARG A 80 -3.16 -15.36 -5.95
CA ARG A 80 -4.40 -16.14 -6.07
C ARG A 80 -4.57 -16.74 -7.48
N GLY A 81 -3.52 -16.72 -8.31
CA GLY A 81 -3.52 -17.20 -9.69
C GLY A 81 -4.09 -16.19 -10.68
N ASP A 82 -5.32 -15.71 -10.47
CA ASP A 82 -5.97 -14.67 -11.30
C ASP A 82 -5.56 -13.24 -10.93
N LYS A 83 -5.07 -13.08 -9.68
CA LYS A 83 -4.72 -11.81 -9.08
C LYS A 83 -3.45 -11.93 -8.24
N LYS A 84 -2.50 -11.02 -8.47
CA LYS A 84 -1.25 -10.93 -7.70
C LYS A 84 -1.11 -9.57 -7.04
N VAL A 85 -0.47 -9.55 -5.88
CA VAL A 85 -0.45 -8.39 -5.01
C VAL A 85 0.90 -8.27 -4.36
N LEU A 86 1.61 -7.19 -4.67
CA LEU A 86 2.91 -6.90 -4.09
C LEU A 86 2.79 -5.73 -3.13
N LEU A 87 3.09 -5.98 -1.86
CA LEU A 87 3.11 -4.97 -0.81
C LEU A 87 4.51 -4.86 -0.21
N PHE A 88 4.86 -3.65 0.22
CA PHE A 88 6.14 -3.37 0.89
C PHE A 88 5.88 -2.91 2.32
N LEU A 89 6.65 -3.43 3.28
CA LEU A 89 6.52 -3.04 4.67
C LEU A 89 6.85 -1.55 4.85
N GLY A 90 6.00 -0.84 5.59
CA GLY A 90 6.12 0.60 5.82
C GLY A 90 5.72 1.48 4.63
N ASN A 91 5.31 0.87 3.50
CA ASN A 91 4.87 1.59 2.31
C ASN A 91 3.33 1.57 2.21
N ARG A 92 2.73 2.73 1.90
CA ARG A 92 1.28 2.85 1.70
C ARG A 92 0.84 2.47 0.28
N TYR A 93 1.76 2.13 -0.60
CA TYR A 93 1.44 1.73 -1.97
C TYR A 93 1.52 0.23 -2.13
N VAL A 94 0.46 -0.33 -2.69
CA VAL A 94 0.32 -1.75 -3.00
C VAL A 94 0.05 -1.90 -4.48
N PHE A 95 0.75 -2.83 -5.11
CA PHE A 95 0.63 -3.09 -6.54
C PHE A 95 -0.24 -4.33 -6.74
N ILE A 96 -1.28 -4.20 -7.55
CA ILE A 96 -2.23 -5.28 -7.86
C ILE A 96 -2.13 -5.56 -9.36
N GLU A 97 -1.89 -6.82 -9.71
CA GLU A 97 -1.95 -7.33 -11.08
C GLU A 97 -3.20 -8.19 -11.21
N GLU A 98 -4.10 -7.84 -12.13
CA GLU A 98 -5.32 -8.59 -12.41
C GLU A 98 -5.57 -8.65 -13.92
N ASN A 99 -5.72 -9.87 -14.46
CA ASN A 99 -5.92 -10.09 -15.91
C ASN A 99 -4.84 -9.42 -16.80
N GLY A 100 -3.59 -9.34 -16.30
CA GLY A 100 -2.48 -8.69 -17.00
C GLY A 100 -2.48 -7.15 -16.94
N ASN A 101 -3.41 -6.54 -16.21
CA ASN A 101 -3.39 -5.11 -15.92
C ASN A 101 -2.82 -4.87 -14.52
N GLU A 102 -1.82 -4.02 -14.43
CA GLU A 102 -1.24 -3.60 -13.16
C GLU A 102 -1.77 -2.24 -12.71
N GLN A 103 -2.17 -2.15 -11.45
CA GLN A 103 -2.69 -0.95 -10.82
C GLN A 103 -1.99 -0.71 -9.48
N CYS A 104 -1.75 0.56 -9.16
CA CYS A 104 -1.18 0.96 -7.88
C CYS A 104 -2.31 1.51 -7.01
N TYR A 105 -2.46 0.93 -5.83
CA TYR A 105 -3.47 1.31 -4.85
C TYR A 105 -2.79 1.88 -3.61
N GLN A 106 -3.27 3.02 -3.16
CA GLN A 106 -2.83 3.58 -1.88
C GLN A 106 -3.72 3.03 -0.77
N VAL A 107 -3.11 2.40 0.22
CA VAL A 107 -3.76 1.99 1.46
C VAL A 107 -3.63 3.08 2.52
N ASP A 108 -4.69 3.25 3.31
CA ASP A 108 -4.77 4.30 4.34
C ASP A 108 -3.67 4.18 5.41
N VAL A 109 -3.30 2.93 5.73
CA VAL A 109 -2.27 2.56 6.70
C VAL A 109 -1.32 1.57 6.06
N ALA A 110 -0.01 1.79 6.20
CA ALA A 110 1.00 0.93 5.60
C ALA A 110 0.99 -0.48 6.24
N PRO A 111 1.27 -1.54 5.47
CA PRO A 111 1.58 -2.85 6.02
C PRO A 111 2.75 -2.77 7.00
N MET A 112 2.68 -3.52 8.11
CA MET A 112 3.68 -3.47 9.17
C MET A 112 3.98 -4.85 9.74
N VAL A 113 5.09 -4.96 10.46
CA VAL A 113 5.41 -6.18 11.22
C VAL A 113 5.24 -5.89 12.70
N LEU A 114 4.50 -6.76 13.37
CA LEU A 114 4.32 -6.75 14.82
C LEU A 114 4.43 -8.19 15.36
N ASN A 115 5.32 -8.42 16.32
CA ASN A 115 5.56 -9.74 16.93
C ASN A 115 5.80 -10.85 15.90
N ASP A 116 6.64 -10.58 14.89
CA ASP A 116 6.97 -11.49 13.77
C ASP A 116 5.81 -11.80 12.79
N TYR A 117 4.69 -11.09 12.89
CA TYR A 117 3.57 -11.20 11.96
C TYR A 117 3.43 -9.96 11.09
N THR A 118 3.18 -10.17 9.79
CA THR A 118 2.82 -9.08 8.87
C THR A 118 1.34 -8.76 9.00
N TYR A 119 1.06 -7.52 9.36
CA TYR A 119 -0.27 -6.94 9.47
C TYR A 119 -0.56 -6.01 8.31
N VAL A 120 -1.79 -6.09 7.82
CA VAL A 120 -2.32 -5.31 6.70
C VAL A 120 -3.71 -4.78 7.05
N PRO A 121 -4.16 -3.65 6.46
CA PRO A 121 -5.52 -3.17 6.68
C PRO A 121 -6.54 -4.17 6.15
N LEU A 122 -7.50 -4.58 7.00
CA LEU A 122 -8.50 -5.59 6.68
C LEU A 122 -9.32 -5.24 5.44
N ARG A 123 -9.76 -3.97 5.33
CA ARG A 123 -10.55 -3.51 4.19
C ARG A 123 -9.78 -3.64 2.87
N PHE A 124 -8.49 -3.30 2.88
CA PHE A 124 -7.63 -3.45 1.71
C PHE A 124 -7.57 -4.92 1.27
N VAL A 125 -7.32 -5.85 2.19
CA VAL A 125 -7.26 -7.28 1.85
C VAL A 125 -8.61 -7.81 1.37
N ALA A 126 -9.71 -7.37 1.98
CA ALA A 126 -11.02 -7.77 1.54
C ALA A 126 -11.34 -7.26 0.13
N GLU A 127 -11.20 -5.96 -0.12
CA GLU A 127 -11.43 -5.37 -1.45
C GLU A 127 -10.58 -6.02 -2.53
N LEU A 128 -9.30 -6.24 -2.21
CA LEU A 128 -8.34 -6.89 -3.10
C LEU A 128 -8.87 -8.22 -3.63
N PHE A 129 -9.48 -9.01 -2.76
CA PHE A 129 -10.01 -10.31 -3.11
C PHE A 129 -11.50 -10.29 -3.44
N GLU A 130 -12.03 -9.12 -3.84
CA GLU A 130 -13.44 -8.91 -4.18
C GLU A 130 -14.39 -9.27 -3.04
N CYS A 131 -13.91 -9.15 -1.82
CA CYS A 131 -14.70 -9.36 -0.62
C CYS A 131 -15.26 -8.06 -0.07
N THR A 132 -16.41 -8.17 0.59
CA THR A 132 -17.00 -7.06 1.33
C THR A 132 -16.74 -7.19 2.82
N VAL A 133 -16.59 -6.05 3.51
CA VAL A 133 -16.37 -5.99 4.96
C VAL A 133 -17.49 -5.23 5.64
N ASP A 134 -18.21 -5.90 6.53
CA ASP A 134 -19.16 -5.28 7.44
C ASP A 134 -18.58 -5.22 8.86
N TYR A 135 -18.93 -4.17 9.60
CA TYR A 135 -18.56 -3.99 11.00
C TYR A 135 -19.80 -3.97 11.88
N TYR A 136 -19.76 -4.68 13.00
CA TYR A 136 -20.78 -4.57 14.03
C TYR A 136 -20.18 -4.54 15.43
N GLU A 137 -20.90 -3.90 16.35
CA GLU A 137 -20.59 -3.92 17.78
C GLU A 137 -21.52 -4.93 18.44
N ASN A 138 -20.95 -5.97 19.04
CA ASN A 138 -21.74 -6.87 19.87
C ASN A 138 -22.05 -6.18 21.19
N ASN A 139 -23.26 -5.61 21.30
CA ASN A 139 -23.69 -4.82 22.46
C ASN A 139 -23.68 -5.59 23.79
N SER A 140 -23.73 -6.93 23.77
CA SER A 140 -23.65 -7.76 24.98
C SER A 140 -22.22 -8.00 25.46
N GLU A 141 -21.22 -7.94 24.58
CA GLU A 141 -19.81 -8.29 24.87
C GLU A 141 -18.82 -7.12 24.68
N GLN A 142 -19.27 -5.96 24.18
CA GLN A 142 -18.44 -4.80 23.82
C GLN A 142 -17.30 -5.13 22.83
N THR A 143 -17.49 -6.16 22.01
CA THR A 143 -16.51 -6.61 21.02
C THR A 143 -16.84 -6.05 19.64
N LYS A 144 -15.83 -5.51 18.95
CA LYS A 144 -15.94 -5.14 17.53
C LYS A 144 -15.68 -6.36 16.69
N VAL A 145 -16.58 -6.65 15.76
CA VAL A 145 -16.47 -7.79 14.85
C VAL A 145 -16.48 -7.28 13.41
N ALA A 146 -15.55 -7.78 12.60
CA ALA A 146 -15.49 -7.55 11.18
C ALA A 146 -15.82 -8.84 10.41
N ILE A 147 -16.79 -8.79 9.49
CA ILE A 147 -17.21 -9.93 8.68
C ILE A 147 -16.73 -9.76 7.23
N ILE A 148 -16.08 -10.77 6.66
CA ILE A 148 -15.57 -10.83 5.28
C ILE A 148 -16.41 -11.81 4.44
N TYR A 149 -16.78 -11.43 3.21
CA TYR A 149 -17.54 -12.27 2.26
C TYR A 149 -16.84 -12.43 0.91
N THR A 150 -16.58 -13.64 0.38
CA THR A 150 -15.95 -13.86 -0.96
C THR A 150 -16.94 -13.89 -2.14
N GLN A 151 -16.70 -13.20 -3.27
CA GLN A 151 -17.48 -13.37 -4.53
C GLN A 151 -17.11 -14.69 -5.23
N SER A 152 -17.96 -15.47 -5.92
CA SER A 152 -19.24 -15.29 -6.64
C SER A 152 -20.44 -15.95 -5.93
N ASN A 153 -21.74 -15.76 -6.19
CA ASN A 153 -22.55 -15.38 -7.36
C ASN A 153 -23.98 -15.10 -6.84
N SER A 154 -24.70 -14.07 -7.30
CA SER A 154 -26.14 -13.73 -7.05
C SER A 154 -26.67 -13.61 -5.60
N TYR A 155 -26.00 -14.22 -4.65
CA TYR A 155 -26.40 -14.42 -3.27
C TYR A 155 -26.10 -13.18 -2.42
N HIS A 156 -24.96 -12.53 -2.62
CA HIS A 156 -24.63 -11.28 -1.93
C HIS A 156 -25.61 -10.16 -2.26
N ASP A 157 -26.03 -10.03 -3.53
CA ASP A 157 -27.04 -9.04 -3.94
C ASP A 157 -28.40 -9.35 -3.31
N LEU A 158 -28.80 -10.63 -3.26
CA LEU A 158 -30.04 -11.06 -2.60
C LEU A 158 -30.00 -10.87 -1.09
N GLN A 159 -28.87 -11.17 -0.43
CA GLN A 159 -28.69 -10.93 0.99
C GLN A 159 -28.66 -9.45 1.32
N SER A 160 -27.91 -8.66 0.56
CA SER A 160 -27.83 -7.20 0.71
C SER A 160 -29.17 -6.54 0.42
N PHE A 161 -29.93 -7.04 -0.56
CA PHE A 161 -31.30 -6.62 -0.82
C PHE A 161 -32.23 -6.95 0.35
N VAL A 162 -32.26 -8.20 0.80
CA VAL A 162 -33.10 -8.64 1.95
C VAL A 162 -32.72 -7.84 3.20
N ARG A 163 -31.42 -7.69 3.50
CA ARG A 163 -30.92 -6.90 4.65
C ARG A 163 -31.25 -5.42 4.51
N GLY A 164 -31.09 -4.83 3.33
CA GLY A 164 -31.43 -3.43 3.07
C GLY A 164 -32.92 -3.11 3.17
N LYS A 165 -33.78 -4.13 3.05
CA LYS A 165 -35.24 -4.02 3.24
C LYS A 165 -35.70 -4.49 4.62
N CYS A 166 -34.90 -5.30 5.31
CA CYS A 166 -35.21 -5.81 6.64
C CYS A 166 -34.79 -4.81 7.71
N LYS A 167 -35.77 -4.30 8.47
CA LYS A 167 -35.52 -3.45 9.64
C LYS A 167 -35.43 -4.23 10.96
N GLY A 168 -35.58 -5.56 10.89
CA GLY A 168 -35.54 -6.45 12.05
C GLY A 168 -34.15 -6.67 12.61
N GLU A 169 -34.09 -7.07 13.88
CA GLU A 169 -32.87 -7.52 14.54
C GLU A 169 -32.42 -8.87 13.96
N LEU A 170 -31.21 -8.92 13.41
CA LEU A 170 -30.60 -10.19 12.99
C LEU A 170 -30.30 -11.02 14.24
N LEU A 171 -30.90 -12.21 14.35
CA LEU A 171 -30.69 -13.07 15.52
C LEU A 171 -29.50 -14.00 15.34
N LEU A 172 -29.35 -14.64 14.18
CA LEU A 172 -28.36 -15.71 13.93
C LEU A 172 -28.09 -15.90 12.43
N PHE A 173 -26.83 -16.21 12.09
CA PHE A 173 -26.41 -16.77 10.80
C PHE A 173 -26.18 -18.28 10.94
N GLY A 174 -26.93 -19.08 10.16
CA GLY A 174 -26.86 -20.54 10.22
C GLY A 174 -27.36 -21.12 11.55
N ASN A 175 -27.93 -22.32 11.53
CA ASN A 175 -28.06 -23.10 12.75
C ASN A 175 -27.86 -24.59 12.45
N GLU A 176 -27.04 -25.22 13.29
CA GLU A 176 -26.75 -26.66 13.47
C GLU A 176 -26.21 -27.50 12.30
N THR A 177 -26.29 -27.10 11.02
CA THR A 177 -25.92 -27.98 9.89
C THR A 177 -24.92 -27.43 8.87
N GLU A 178 -24.11 -26.43 9.20
CA GLU A 178 -23.07 -25.88 8.29
C GLU A 178 -23.60 -25.38 6.92
N ASP A 179 -24.89 -25.08 6.81
CA ASP A 179 -25.48 -24.60 5.55
C ASP A 179 -25.55 -23.06 5.55
N PRO A 180 -24.68 -22.37 4.79
CA PRO A 180 -24.63 -20.91 4.75
C PRO A 180 -25.91 -20.31 4.15
N LEU A 181 -26.80 -21.09 3.53
CA LEU A 181 -27.97 -20.58 2.83
C LEU A 181 -29.14 -20.16 3.74
N ILE A 182 -28.99 -20.09 5.08
CA ILE A 182 -30.10 -19.84 6.03
C ILE A 182 -29.79 -18.68 7.00
N THR A 183 -30.71 -17.70 7.09
CA THR A 183 -30.61 -16.55 8.03
C THR A 183 -31.89 -16.39 8.88
N TYR A 184 -31.77 -15.97 10.14
CA TYR A 184 -32.90 -15.71 11.03
C TYR A 184 -32.98 -14.23 11.45
N TYR A 185 -34.15 -13.63 11.26
CA TYR A 185 -34.43 -12.24 11.66
C TYR A 185 -35.57 -12.20 12.67
N LYS A 186 -35.46 -11.32 13.68
CA LYS A 186 -36.55 -10.92 14.58
C LYS A 186 -37.12 -9.59 14.10
N MET A 187 -38.40 -9.57 13.74
CA MET A 187 -39.05 -8.36 13.22
C MET A 187 -40.50 -8.29 13.65
N ASN A 188 -41.08 -7.09 13.67
CA ASN A 188 -42.52 -6.94 13.92
C ASN A 188 -43.36 -7.26 12.66
N GLN A 189 -44.68 -7.27 12.81
CA GLN A 189 -45.60 -7.61 11.72
C GLN A 189 -45.50 -6.67 10.51
N GLU A 190 -45.29 -5.37 10.74
CA GLU A 190 -45.20 -4.35 9.68
C GLU A 190 -43.90 -4.49 8.86
N GLU A 191 -42.80 -4.79 9.54
CA GLU A 191 -41.49 -5.08 8.94
C GLU A 191 -41.52 -6.34 8.09
N TYR A 192 -42.20 -7.39 8.56
CA TYR A 192 -42.40 -8.62 7.80
C TYR A 192 -43.20 -8.36 6.51
N THR A 193 -44.35 -7.68 6.61
CA THR A 193 -45.15 -7.34 5.43
C THR A 193 -44.35 -6.49 4.42
N SER A 194 -43.58 -5.53 4.89
CA SER A 194 -42.73 -4.68 4.05
C SER A 194 -41.65 -5.48 3.30
N LEU A 195 -41.03 -6.46 3.97
CA LEU A 195 -40.04 -7.35 3.36
C LEU A 195 -40.66 -8.23 2.26
N ILE A 196 -41.83 -8.82 2.52
CA ILE A 196 -42.54 -9.65 1.52
C ILE A 196 -42.90 -8.83 0.29
N THR A 197 -43.49 -7.64 0.47
CA THR A 197 -43.86 -6.77 -0.66
C THR A 197 -42.64 -6.34 -1.49
N ALA A 198 -41.50 -6.07 -0.85
CA ALA A 198 -40.27 -5.73 -1.57
C ALA A 198 -39.76 -6.90 -2.41
N LEU A 199 -39.82 -8.13 -1.88
CA LEU A 199 -39.36 -9.33 -2.60
C LEU A 199 -40.26 -9.72 -3.77
N GLU A 200 -41.57 -9.48 -3.67
CA GLU A 200 -42.52 -9.70 -4.76
C GLU A 200 -42.36 -8.72 -5.93
N GLN A 201 -41.75 -7.56 -5.71
CA GLN A 201 -41.55 -6.51 -6.72
C GLN A 201 -40.17 -6.55 -7.38
N GLU A 202 -39.25 -7.38 -6.88
CA GLU A 202 -37.86 -7.40 -7.32
C GLU A 202 -37.70 -8.20 -8.64
N PRO A 203 -37.36 -7.55 -9.76
CA PRO A 203 -37.29 -8.20 -11.08
C PRO A 203 -36.27 -9.35 -11.14
N LEU A 204 -35.25 -9.32 -10.28
CA LEU A 204 -34.25 -10.39 -10.14
C LEU A 204 -34.85 -11.70 -9.60
N ILE A 205 -36.01 -11.63 -8.94
CA ILE A 205 -36.61 -12.74 -8.17
C ILE A 205 -37.84 -13.34 -8.87
N THR A 206 -38.53 -12.57 -9.71
CA THR A 206 -39.81 -12.97 -10.34
C THR A 206 -39.64 -13.63 -11.71
N SER A 207 -39.28 -14.93 -11.74
CA SER A 207 -39.55 -15.78 -12.92
C SER A 207 -39.68 -17.28 -12.59
N SER A 208 -40.54 -17.63 -11.63
CA SER A 208 -41.36 -18.86 -11.58
C SER A 208 -41.82 -19.11 -10.13
N VAL A 209 -43.11 -18.96 -9.84
CA VAL A 209 -43.69 -19.39 -8.56
C VAL A 209 -44.02 -20.88 -8.70
N GLN A 210 -43.36 -21.75 -7.92
CA GLN A 210 -43.83 -23.12 -7.72
C GLN A 210 -44.19 -23.33 -6.25
N ASN A 211 -45.49 -23.37 -5.97
CA ASN A 211 -46.01 -23.71 -4.65
C ASN A 211 -45.64 -25.16 -4.33
N SER A 212 -44.78 -25.37 -3.34
CA SER A 212 -44.50 -26.69 -2.78
C SER A 212 -44.53 -26.66 -1.26
N THR A 213 -45.13 -27.68 -0.67
CA THR A 213 -45.36 -27.80 0.78
C THR A 213 -44.33 -28.75 1.36
N PHE A 214 -43.48 -28.29 2.28
CA PHE A 214 -42.55 -29.13 3.03
C PHE A 214 -42.92 -29.14 4.52
N SER A 215 -42.87 -30.32 5.15
CA SER A 215 -43.03 -30.48 6.59
C SER A 215 -41.67 -30.68 7.27
N PHE A 216 -41.45 -30.02 8.40
CA PHE A 216 -40.28 -30.23 9.26
C PHE A 216 -40.74 -30.54 10.69
N GLN A 217 -40.10 -31.50 11.35
CA GLN A 217 -40.34 -31.84 12.76
C GLN A 217 -39.18 -31.37 13.65
N LYS A 218 -39.53 -30.56 14.66
CA LYS A 218 -38.87 -30.22 15.96
C LYS A 218 -37.39 -29.80 15.93
N SER A 219 -37.03 -28.63 16.49
CA SER A 219 -36.90 -28.52 17.95
C SER A 219 -36.76 -27.08 18.52
N TYR A 220 -37.65 -26.12 18.23
CA TYR A 220 -37.87 -24.97 19.13
C TYR A 220 -39.35 -24.57 19.13
N ALA A 221 -39.99 -24.72 20.30
CA ALA A 221 -41.36 -24.29 20.65
C ALA A 221 -42.57 -24.87 19.88
N ARG A 222 -43.69 -24.98 20.61
CA ARG A 222 -44.92 -25.68 20.24
C ARG A 222 -45.80 -24.84 19.29
N TYR A 223 -45.72 -25.03 17.99
CA TYR A 223 -46.87 -24.79 17.09
C TYR A 223 -46.86 -25.87 16.01
N ASN A 224 -47.95 -26.63 15.98
CA ASN A 224 -48.10 -27.83 15.17
C ASN A 224 -49.01 -27.47 13.99
N GLU A 225 -48.50 -26.67 13.06
CA GLU A 225 -49.18 -26.42 11.79
C GLU A 225 -48.18 -26.58 10.64
N SER A 226 -48.52 -27.48 9.72
CA SER A 226 -47.87 -27.63 8.42
C SER A 226 -48.29 -26.47 7.52
N ILE A 227 -47.36 -25.65 7.06
CA ILE A 227 -47.70 -24.41 6.34
C ILE A 227 -46.84 -24.29 5.06
N SER A 228 -47.46 -23.71 4.03
CA SER A 228 -46.89 -23.54 2.68
C SER A 228 -45.73 -22.56 2.62
N LEU A 229 -44.71 -22.89 1.82
CA LEU A 229 -43.61 -22.01 1.44
C LEU A 229 -44.00 -21.19 0.21
N SER A 230 -43.78 -19.87 0.24
CA SER A 230 -43.68 -19.07 -0.98
C SER A 230 -42.26 -19.25 -1.54
N VAL A 231 -42.13 -20.12 -2.54
CA VAL A 231 -40.86 -20.36 -3.23
C VAL A 231 -40.74 -19.32 -4.34
N LEU A 232 -39.88 -18.33 -4.13
CA LEU A 232 -39.36 -17.49 -5.21
C LEU A 232 -38.12 -18.20 -5.77
N LYS A 233 -37.82 -17.98 -7.06
CA LYS A 233 -36.86 -18.79 -7.83
C LYS A 233 -35.51 -19.01 -7.13
N ASP A 234 -35.03 -17.99 -6.40
CA ASP A 234 -33.71 -17.98 -5.76
C ASP A 234 -33.77 -17.63 -4.25
N VAL A 235 -34.97 -17.44 -3.67
CA VAL A 235 -35.20 -17.15 -2.24
C VAL A 235 -36.47 -17.85 -1.73
N SER A 236 -36.38 -18.54 -0.60
CA SER A 236 -37.52 -19.13 0.11
C SER A 236 -37.63 -18.54 1.51
N ILE A 237 -38.79 -17.96 1.83
CA ILE A 237 -39.05 -17.42 3.16
C ILE A 237 -39.86 -18.46 3.93
N GLY A 238 -39.29 -18.92 5.05
CA GLY A 238 -39.97 -19.78 6.00
C GLY A 238 -41.09 -19.03 6.72
N ILE A 239 -42.05 -19.78 7.23
CA ILE A 239 -43.18 -19.21 7.97
C ILE A 239 -42.69 -18.52 9.25
N PRO A 240 -43.09 -17.26 9.50
CA PRO A 240 -42.72 -16.56 10.71
C PRO A 240 -43.30 -17.25 11.96
N ALA A 241 -42.47 -17.40 13.00
CA ALA A 241 -42.91 -17.87 14.32
C ALA A 241 -43.07 -16.68 15.28
N MET A 242 -44.23 -16.54 15.92
CA MET A 242 -44.47 -15.45 16.87
C MET A 242 -43.82 -15.74 18.23
N LEU A 243 -43.06 -14.78 18.73
CA LEU A 243 -42.43 -14.77 20.04
C LEU A 243 -43.41 -14.28 21.12
N ALA A 244 -43.08 -14.60 22.37
CA ALA A 244 -43.87 -14.17 23.54
C ALA A 244 -43.93 -12.64 23.70
N ASP A 245 -43.01 -11.91 23.09
CA ASP A 245 -42.95 -10.44 23.08
C ASP A 245 -43.73 -9.80 21.90
N GLY A 246 -44.42 -10.60 21.09
CA GLY A 246 -45.22 -10.16 19.95
C GLY A 246 -44.43 -9.97 18.64
N ASN A 247 -43.12 -10.17 18.65
CA ASN A 247 -42.30 -10.13 17.43
C ASN A 247 -42.31 -11.47 16.69
N LEU A 248 -41.92 -11.46 15.43
CA LEU A 248 -41.81 -12.64 14.56
C LEU A 248 -40.35 -13.05 14.39
N ILE A 249 -40.06 -14.35 14.43
CA ILE A 249 -38.83 -14.92 13.90
C ILE A 249 -39.07 -15.39 12.47
N VAL A 250 -38.35 -14.82 11.52
CA VAL A 250 -38.44 -15.12 10.09
C VAL A 250 -37.18 -15.85 9.64
N ARG A 251 -37.36 -17.02 9.04
CA ARG A 251 -36.28 -17.78 8.40
C ARG A 251 -36.21 -17.42 6.92
N VAL A 252 -35.05 -17.02 6.43
CA VAL A 252 -34.81 -16.76 5.00
C VAL A 252 -33.81 -17.78 4.49
N ILE A 253 -34.16 -18.47 3.40
CA ILE A 253 -33.34 -19.49 2.73
C ILE A 253 -33.02 -18.99 1.32
N TYR A 254 -31.78 -19.09 0.87
CA TYR A 254 -31.39 -18.70 -0.49
C TYR A 254 -31.11 -19.96 -1.32
N GLN A 255 -31.59 -20.04 -2.57
CA GLN A 255 -31.40 -21.21 -3.44
C GLN A 255 -30.47 -20.85 -4.62
N PRO A 256 -29.36 -21.60 -4.84
CA PRO A 256 -28.45 -21.32 -5.96
C PRO A 256 -29.03 -21.82 -7.30
N SER A 257 -29.01 -20.96 -8.34
CA SER A 257 -29.37 -21.36 -9.72
C SER A 257 -28.12 -21.79 -10.52
N PRO A 258 -28.09 -22.99 -11.13
CA PRO A 258 -26.89 -23.54 -11.78
C PRO A 258 -26.53 -22.92 -13.15
N ASN A 259 -27.26 -21.94 -13.67
CA ASN A 259 -27.16 -21.51 -15.08
C ASN A 259 -26.59 -20.08 -15.33
N ARG A 260 -25.71 -19.57 -14.46
CA ARG A 260 -24.93 -18.34 -14.75
C ARG A 260 -23.41 -18.53 -14.70
N ILE A 261 -22.93 -19.74 -15.00
CA ILE A 261 -21.52 -19.96 -15.29
C ILE A 261 -21.29 -19.56 -16.76
N SER A 262 -20.81 -18.35 -17.02
CA SER A 262 -20.02 -18.15 -18.23
C SER A 262 -18.78 -19.02 -18.07
N GLN A 263 -18.69 -20.08 -18.87
CA GLN A 263 -17.54 -20.98 -18.85
C GLN A 263 -16.25 -20.17 -19.03
N PRO A 264 -15.19 -20.45 -18.24
CA PRO A 264 -13.85 -20.02 -18.61
C PRO A 264 -13.55 -20.58 -20.00
N SER A 265 -13.23 -19.73 -20.97
CA SER A 265 -12.79 -20.23 -22.27
C SER A 265 -11.53 -21.06 -22.06
N ALA A 266 -11.50 -22.21 -22.73
CA ALA A 266 -10.45 -23.21 -22.69
C ALA A 266 -9.03 -22.64 -22.51
N ALA A 267 -8.30 -23.28 -21.61
CA ALA A 267 -6.88 -23.12 -21.39
C ALA A 267 -6.11 -22.90 -22.71
N LEU A 268 -5.62 -21.68 -22.92
CA LEU A 268 -4.31 -21.53 -23.52
C LEU A 268 -3.31 -21.56 -22.36
N GLN A 269 -2.48 -22.60 -22.34
CA GLN A 269 -1.18 -22.51 -21.70
C GLN A 269 -0.43 -21.35 -22.34
N ALA A 270 -0.48 -20.18 -21.70
CA ALA A 270 0.34 -19.06 -22.09
C ALA A 270 1.79 -19.40 -21.70
N GLN A 271 2.58 -19.79 -22.71
CA GLN A 271 4.03 -19.71 -22.64
C GLN A 271 4.43 -18.27 -22.28
N PRO A 272 5.51 -18.04 -21.49
CA PRO A 272 5.89 -16.73 -20.98
C PRO A 272 6.33 -15.82 -22.13
N LYS A 273 5.37 -15.11 -22.72
CA LYS A 273 5.61 -14.03 -23.67
C LYS A 273 4.80 -12.80 -23.23
N ASP A 274 5.56 -11.73 -22.98
CA ASP A 274 5.17 -10.32 -23.08
C ASP A 274 4.62 -9.64 -21.80
N TYR A 275 5.32 -9.78 -20.66
CA TYR A 275 5.12 -8.96 -19.45
C TYR A 275 5.75 -7.55 -19.51
N TRP A 276 6.35 -7.18 -20.65
CA TRP A 276 7.16 -5.97 -20.74
C TRP A 276 6.41 -4.71 -21.17
N LYS A 277 5.16 -4.82 -21.66
CA LYS A 277 4.39 -3.70 -22.25
C LYS A 277 3.80 -2.75 -21.20
N SER A 278 4.62 -2.35 -20.24
CA SER A 278 4.36 -1.26 -19.30
C SER A 278 4.85 0.08 -19.89
N ALA A 279 4.48 1.21 -19.27
CA ALA A 279 4.99 2.52 -19.67
C ALA A 279 6.53 2.54 -19.65
N GLY A 280 7.14 3.00 -20.75
CA GLY A 280 8.60 3.06 -20.91
C GLY A 280 9.26 1.85 -21.58
N TYR A 281 8.52 0.82 -21.98
CA TYR A 281 9.09 -0.32 -22.71
C TYR A 281 9.78 0.11 -24.02
N CYS A 282 11.02 -0.35 -24.22
CA CYS A 282 11.76 -0.20 -25.46
C CYS A 282 12.12 -1.58 -26.02
N GLU A 283 11.64 -1.91 -27.22
CA GLU A 283 11.88 -3.21 -27.88
C GLU A 283 13.37 -3.52 -28.04
N GLU A 284 14.20 -2.50 -28.26
CA GLU A 284 15.65 -2.65 -28.38
C GLU A 284 16.35 -3.13 -27.10
N ASN A 285 15.70 -2.97 -25.94
CA ASN A 285 16.21 -3.39 -24.64
C ASN A 285 15.64 -4.76 -24.18
N GLU A 286 14.87 -5.47 -25.02
CA GLU A 286 14.16 -6.70 -24.61
C GLU A 286 15.10 -7.76 -23.99
N ASP A 287 16.26 -8.00 -24.60
CA ASP A 287 17.24 -8.95 -24.08
C ASP A 287 17.81 -8.52 -22.72
N ARG A 288 18.02 -7.22 -22.52
CA ARG A 288 18.48 -6.66 -21.23
C ARG A 288 17.41 -6.78 -20.17
N TYR A 289 16.14 -6.53 -20.51
CA TYR A 289 15.03 -6.74 -19.60
C TYR A 289 14.96 -8.20 -19.14
N ARG A 290 15.01 -9.17 -20.07
CA ARG A 290 14.98 -10.60 -19.75
C ARG A 290 16.15 -11.01 -18.85
N ALA A 291 17.38 -10.61 -19.19
CA ALA A 291 18.57 -10.92 -18.40
C ALA A 291 18.54 -10.31 -17.00
N TYR A 292 18.09 -9.05 -16.88
CA TYR A 292 18.00 -8.37 -15.59
C TYR A 292 16.91 -8.98 -14.71
N GLN A 293 15.76 -9.34 -15.28
CA GLN A 293 14.70 -10.05 -14.55
C GLN A 293 15.15 -11.42 -14.06
N GLU A 294 15.81 -12.22 -14.90
CA GLU A 294 16.33 -13.53 -14.49
C GLU A 294 17.33 -13.40 -13.34
N LYS A 295 18.18 -12.36 -13.37
CA LYS A 295 19.18 -12.08 -12.34
C LYS A 295 18.56 -11.61 -11.02
N THR A 296 17.49 -10.83 -11.05
CA THR A 296 16.98 -10.08 -9.89
C THR A 296 15.66 -10.58 -9.34
N GLY A 297 14.82 -11.21 -10.16
CA GLY A 297 13.46 -11.59 -9.81
C GLY A 297 12.46 -10.42 -9.79
N TYR A 298 12.86 -9.21 -10.18
CA TYR A 298 11.97 -8.04 -10.21
C TYR A 298 10.78 -8.23 -11.17
N SER A 299 9.68 -7.53 -10.87
CA SER A 299 8.51 -7.46 -11.75
C SER A 299 8.88 -6.92 -13.14
N GLY A 300 8.12 -7.29 -14.18
CA GLY A 300 8.38 -6.81 -15.54
C GLY A 300 8.41 -5.28 -15.63
N LYS A 301 7.49 -4.61 -14.94
CA LYS A 301 7.44 -3.15 -14.83
C LYS A 301 8.64 -2.54 -14.13
N ASP A 302 9.12 -3.17 -13.03
CA ASP A 302 10.30 -2.65 -12.34
C ASP A 302 11.57 -2.84 -13.16
N VAL A 303 11.69 -3.97 -13.84
CA VAL A 303 12.81 -4.25 -14.73
C VAL A 303 12.88 -3.22 -15.85
N VAL A 304 11.74 -2.85 -16.46
CA VAL A 304 11.70 -1.87 -17.56
C VAL A 304 12.33 -0.54 -17.13
N TRP A 305 11.84 0.09 -16.05
CA TRP A 305 12.37 1.39 -15.66
C TRP A 305 13.81 1.30 -15.15
N ARG A 306 14.19 0.20 -14.48
CA ARG A 306 15.55 0.00 -13.96
C ARG A 306 16.57 -0.16 -15.08
N VAL A 307 16.24 -0.93 -16.12
CA VAL A 307 17.10 -1.12 -17.30
C VAL A 307 17.15 0.15 -18.15
N ASN A 308 16.03 0.88 -18.26
CA ASN A 308 16.02 2.20 -18.88
C ASN A 308 16.90 3.20 -18.11
N ALA A 309 16.90 3.12 -16.78
CA ALA A 309 17.81 3.87 -15.91
C ALA A 309 19.24 3.29 -15.85
N ARG A 310 19.50 2.19 -16.60
CA ARG A 310 20.80 1.53 -16.77
C ARG A 310 21.36 0.85 -15.51
N LEU A 311 20.50 0.51 -14.55
CA LEU A 311 20.88 -0.16 -13.29
C LEU A 311 21.34 -1.61 -13.47
N ASP A 312 21.19 -2.17 -14.67
CA ASP A 312 21.72 -3.46 -15.08
C ASP A 312 23.20 -3.40 -15.51
N LEU A 313 23.74 -2.20 -15.72
CA LEU A 313 25.09 -1.99 -16.25
C LEU A 313 26.12 -1.71 -15.13
N GLN A 314 27.40 -1.77 -15.49
CA GLN A 314 28.48 -1.49 -14.55
C GLN A 314 28.70 0.02 -14.36
N GLU A 315 28.58 0.49 -13.12
CA GLU A 315 28.82 1.88 -12.73
C GLU A 315 30.19 2.40 -13.21
N TYR A 316 30.22 3.61 -13.77
CA TYR A 316 31.42 4.27 -14.29
C TYR A 316 32.21 3.53 -15.37
N VAL A 317 31.69 2.41 -15.89
CA VAL A 317 32.28 1.64 -16.99
C VAL A 317 31.38 1.73 -18.21
N ASP A 318 30.10 1.39 -18.05
CA ASP A 318 29.12 1.32 -19.14
C ASP A 318 28.27 2.59 -19.26
N TYR A 319 28.90 3.74 -19.03
CA TYR A 319 28.23 5.04 -19.10
C TYR A 319 28.13 5.57 -20.53
N VAL A 320 27.18 6.46 -20.76
CA VAL A 320 27.12 7.29 -21.97
C VAL A 320 27.54 8.72 -21.69
N VAL A 321 28.10 9.37 -22.70
CA VAL A 321 28.31 10.81 -22.70
C VAL A 321 27.08 11.48 -23.29
N ILE A 322 26.46 12.37 -22.53
CA ILE A 322 25.29 13.15 -22.95
C ILE A 322 25.76 14.22 -23.94
N GLU A 323 25.00 14.42 -25.01
CA GLU A 323 25.29 15.45 -26.01
C GLU A 323 25.00 16.86 -25.45
N HIS A 324 25.78 17.86 -25.88
CA HIS A 324 25.72 19.23 -25.34
C HIS A 324 24.33 19.88 -25.48
N ASP A 325 23.63 19.62 -26.58
CA ASP A 325 22.30 20.14 -26.88
C ASP A 325 21.22 19.58 -25.94
N LYS A 326 21.39 18.35 -25.43
CA LYS A 326 20.44 17.70 -24.50
C LYS A 326 20.55 18.18 -23.05
N LEU A 327 21.55 18.99 -22.71
CA LEU A 327 21.84 19.38 -21.32
C LEU A 327 21.14 20.68 -20.87
N ASN A 328 20.73 21.53 -21.81
CA ASN A 328 20.25 22.88 -21.48
C ASN A 328 18.73 22.99 -21.40
N ASP A 329 17.97 22.14 -22.09
CA ASP A 329 16.54 22.36 -22.30
C ASP A 329 15.64 21.51 -21.38
N ASP A 330 16.17 20.47 -20.76
CA ASP A 330 15.39 19.53 -19.95
C ASP A 330 15.85 19.49 -18.47
N PRO A 331 15.03 19.95 -17.50
CA PRO A 331 15.36 19.86 -16.09
C PRO A 331 15.38 18.41 -15.56
N LEU A 332 14.85 17.43 -16.32
CA LEU A 332 14.89 15.99 -16.00
C LEU A 332 16.18 15.30 -16.42
N VAL A 333 17.12 15.99 -17.07
CA VAL A 333 18.37 15.38 -17.51
C VAL A 333 19.08 14.66 -16.36
N ILE A 334 19.34 13.36 -16.55
CA ILE A 334 20.01 12.53 -15.56
C ILE A 334 21.52 12.65 -15.76
N VAL A 335 22.21 13.05 -14.70
CA VAL A 335 23.66 12.95 -14.57
C VAL A 335 23.95 12.10 -13.35
N ASN A 336 24.50 10.92 -13.57
CA ASN A 336 24.79 9.92 -12.53
C ASN A 336 25.91 9.00 -13.02
N LYS A 337 26.12 7.87 -12.34
CA LYS A 337 27.21 6.92 -12.65
C LYS A 337 27.14 6.28 -14.05
N TYR A 338 26.00 6.40 -14.71
CA TYR A 338 25.73 5.88 -16.06
C TYR A 338 25.61 6.97 -17.14
N HIS A 339 25.54 8.24 -16.73
CA HIS A 339 25.34 9.37 -17.63
C HIS A 339 26.33 10.48 -17.29
N LYS A 340 27.32 10.63 -18.15
CA LYS A 340 28.41 11.60 -18.03
C LYS A 340 28.13 12.81 -18.91
N ILE A 341 28.43 14.01 -18.43
CA ILE A 341 28.46 15.21 -19.28
C ILE A 341 29.80 15.35 -20.03
N PRO A 342 29.85 16.14 -21.12
CA PRO A 342 31.09 16.55 -21.76
C PRO A 342 32.01 17.29 -20.77
N ASP A 343 33.32 17.08 -20.89
CA ASP A 343 34.29 17.67 -19.94
C ASP A 343 34.37 19.20 -20.02
N ASP A 344 33.95 19.77 -21.15
CA ASP A 344 33.94 21.20 -21.45
C ASP A 344 32.56 21.87 -21.24
N TYR A 345 31.56 21.13 -20.74
CA TYR A 345 30.22 21.66 -20.54
C TYR A 345 30.14 22.68 -19.38
N ALA A 346 29.46 23.78 -19.67
CA ALA A 346 29.00 24.77 -18.69
C ALA A 346 27.66 25.37 -19.16
N PRO A 347 26.65 25.48 -18.28
CA PRO A 347 25.39 26.12 -18.64
C PRO A 347 25.59 27.60 -19.00
N ALA A 348 24.88 28.09 -20.02
CA ALA A 348 25.01 29.46 -20.50
C ALA A 348 24.25 30.50 -19.63
N ASP A 349 23.29 30.04 -18.83
CA ASP A 349 22.33 30.85 -18.08
C ASP A 349 22.63 30.90 -16.57
N LEU A 350 23.90 30.72 -16.20
CA LEU A 350 24.33 30.75 -14.79
C LEU A 350 24.22 32.15 -14.19
N LYS A 351 23.67 32.24 -12.98
CA LYS A 351 23.67 33.45 -12.13
C LYS A 351 23.86 33.12 -10.67
N LYS A 352 24.19 34.12 -9.87
CA LYS A 352 24.23 34.00 -8.40
C LYS A 352 22.83 34.11 -7.82
N ASN A 353 22.48 33.24 -6.87
CA ASN A 353 21.31 33.39 -6.02
C ASN A 353 21.56 34.39 -4.87
N SER A 354 20.59 34.56 -3.97
CA SER A 354 20.71 35.46 -2.81
C SER A 354 21.84 35.12 -1.82
N ASP A 355 22.33 33.88 -1.80
CA ASP A 355 23.46 33.42 -0.98
C ASP A 355 24.81 33.47 -1.72
N GLY A 356 24.81 33.88 -2.99
CA GLY A 356 26.02 33.98 -3.82
C GLY A 356 26.44 32.67 -4.49
N CYS A 357 25.71 31.57 -4.30
CA CYS A 357 25.90 30.32 -5.03
C CYS A 357 25.49 30.51 -6.50
N VAL A 358 26.34 30.02 -7.41
CA VAL A 358 26.07 30.07 -8.86
C VAL A 358 25.16 28.90 -9.21
N LEU A 359 24.05 29.14 -9.90
CA LEU A 359 23.07 28.14 -10.34
C LEU A 359 22.54 28.55 -11.70
N ARG A 360 21.83 27.67 -12.41
CA ARG A 360 21.02 28.11 -13.55
C ARG A 360 19.98 29.12 -13.09
N SER A 361 19.61 30.04 -13.98
CA SER A 361 18.77 31.19 -13.63
C SER A 361 17.45 30.78 -12.94
N GLU A 362 16.76 29.79 -13.50
CA GLU A 362 15.48 29.30 -12.94
C GLU A 362 15.68 28.61 -11.59
N THR A 363 16.71 27.78 -11.45
CA THR A 363 17.05 27.12 -10.19
C THR A 363 17.38 28.12 -9.07
N ALA A 364 18.12 29.18 -9.39
CA ALA A 364 18.40 30.26 -8.44
C ALA A 364 17.13 30.97 -7.97
N ASP A 365 16.23 31.32 -8.89
CA ASP A 365 14.96 31.99 -8.55
C ASP A 365 14.06 31.09 -7.70
N ALA A 366 13.94 29.81 -8.08
CA ALA A 366 13.16 28.82 -7.36
C ALA A 366 13.68 28.60 -5.94
N PHE A 367 15.01 28.52 -5.76
CA PHE A 367 15.60 28.39 -4.43
C PHE A 367 15.36 29.63 -3.56
N ASP A 368 15.52 30.83 -4.12
CA ASP A 368 15.28 32.08 -3.39
C ASP A 368 13.79 32.23 -3.02
N GLU A 369 12.87 31.72 -3.84
CA GLU A 369 11.44 31.61 -3.51
C GLU A 369 11.21 30.65 -2.33
N MET A 370 11.75 29.43 -2.41
CA MET A 370 11.66 28.41 -1.37
C MET A 370 12.20 28.92 -0.03
N LYS A 371 13.33 29.62 -0.06
CA LYS A 371 13.96 30.23 1.13
C LYS A 371 13.07 31.29 1.77
N ARG A 372 12.40 32.14 0.98
CA ARG A 372 11.44 33.13 1.52
C ARG A 372 10.25 32.45 2.17
N ALA A 373 9.74 31.37 1.57
CA ALA A 373 8.62 30.62 2.12
C ALA A 373 8.98 29.90 3.44
N ALA A 374 10.16 29.29 3.50
CA ALA A 374 10.68 28.70 4.74
C ALA A 374 10.83 29.76 5.84
N ALA A 375 11.38 30.94 5.51
CA ALA A 375 11.57 32.02 6.47
C ALA A 375 10.25 32.54 7.03
N ALA A 376 9.18 32.59 6.22
CA ALA A 376 7.83 32.94 6.68
C ALA A 376 7.26 31.93 7.71
N GLN A 377 7.79 30.71 7.75
CA GLN A 377 7.47 29.66 8.72
C GLN A 377 8.51 29.53 9.84
N GLY A 378 9.44 30.49 9.96
CA GLY A 378 10.47 30.50 10.99
C GLY A 378 11.66 29.58 10.73
N VAL A 379 11.78 29.01 9.51
CA VAL A 379 12.90 28.16 9.11
C VAL A 379 13.86 28.94 8.22
N THR A 380 15.12 29.06 8.62
CA THR A 380 16.15 29.73 7.80
C THR A 380 16.88 28.69 6.94
N LEU A 381 16.71 28.79 5.62
CA LEU A 381 17.48 28.02 4.65
C LEU A 381 18.64 28.86 4.11
N GLY A 382 19.75 28.21 3.79
CA GLY A 382 20.90 28.82 3.13
C GLY A 382 21.64 27.83 2.24
N ALA A 383 22.17 28.31 1.13
CA ALA A 383 22.96 27.51 0.21
C ALA A 383 24.44 27.43 0.61
N MET A 384 25.04 26.25 0.47
CA MET A 384 26.47 25.97 0.68
C MET A 384 27.23 25.89 -0.64
N SER A 385 26.64 25.22 -1.63
CA SER A 385 27.30 24.88 -2.89
C SER A 385 26.28 24.77 -4.01
N GLY A 386 26.62 25.30 -5.19
CA GLY A 386 25.81 25.25 -6.41
C GLY A 386 26.63 24.67 -7.56
N TYR A 387 26.66 25.35 -8.70
CA TYR A 387 27.43 24.95 -9.87
C TYR A 387 28.90 24.66 -9.55
N ARG A 388 29.39 23.53 -10.05
CA ARG A 388 30.80 23.12 -10.03
C ARG A 388 31.25 22.80 -11.44
N SER A 389 32.40 23.32 -11.89
CA SER A 389 32.97 22.89 -13.18
C SER A 389 33.50 21.46 -13.10
N VAL A 390 33.64 20.80 -14.26
CA VAL A 390 34.21 19.44 -14.35
C VAL A 390 35.61 19.38 -13.74
N ASP A 391 36.45 20.40 -14.02
CA ASP A 391 37.80 20.50 -13.46
C ASP A 391 37.81 20.64 -11.94
N TYR A 392 36.90 21.45 -11.39
CA TYR A 392 36.75 21.58 -9.94
C TYR A 392 36.40 20.23 -9.31
N GLN A 393 35.43 19.53 -9.88
CA GLN A 393 35.01 18.21 -9.39
C GLN A 393 36.13 17.18 -9.46
N ARG A 394 36.96 17.21 -10.53
CA ARG A 394 38.13 16.34 -10.65
C ARG A 394 39.11 16.53 -9.51
N ASN A 395 39.42 17.77 -9.17
CA ASN A 395 40.33 18.10 -8.07
C ASN A 395 39.74 17.71 -6.72
N LEU A 396 38.44 17.98 -6.50
CA LEU A 396 37.73 17.59 -5.28
C LEU A 396 37.75 16.07 -5.07
N TYR A 397 37.36 15.31 -6.11
CA TYR A 397 37.33 13.86 -6.08
C TYR A 397 38.73 13.25 -5.83
N ASN A 398 39.76 13.76 -6.49
CA ASN A 398 41.15 13.35 -6.25
C ASN A 398 41.62 13.67 -4.82
N GLY A 399 41.12 14.77 -4.24
CA GLY A 399 41.36 15.11 -2.83
C GLY A 399 40.79 14.08 -1.88
N TYR A 400 39.56 13.61 -2.11
CA TYR A 400 38.96 12.54 -1.30
C TYR A 400 39.69 11.20 -1.45
N LEU A 401 40.10 10.83 -2.67
CA LEU A 401 40.89 9.61 -2.92
C LEU A 401 42.26 9.60 -2.22
N ALA A 402 42.81 10.75 -1.87
CA ALA A 402 44.05 10.80 -1.10
C ALA A 402 43.85 10.36 0.37
N GLY A 403 42.63 10.42 0.88
CA GLY A 403 42.28 10.10 2.27
C GLY A 403 41.39 8.88 2.45
N ASP A 404 40.80 8.35 1.39
CA ASP A 404 39.80 7.28 1.46
C ASP A 404 39.87 6.34 0.24
N SER A 405 39.27 5.16 0.35
CA SER A 405 39.26 4.15 -0.70
C SER A 405 38.32 4.53 -1.85
N LEU A 406 38.65 4.08 -3.07
CA LEU A 406 37.79 4.29 -4.25
C LEU A 406 36.34 3.87 -4.00
N ALA A 407 36.14 2.70 -3.40
CA ALA A 407 34.81 2.15 -3.12
C ALA A 407 34.00 3.05 -2.18
N ASN A 408 34.63 3.69 -1.19
CA ASN A 408 33.96 4.62 -0.29
C ASN A 408 33.70 5.97 -0.97
N VAL A 409 34.70 6.56 -1.63
CA VAL A 409 34.56 7.86 -2.30
C VAL A 409 33.44 7.83 -3.34
N ASP A 410 33.32 6.74 -4.11
CA ASP A 410 32.26 6.53 -5.10
C ASP A 410 30.83 6.47 -4.49
N THR A 411 30.67 6.47 -3.15
CA THR A 411 29.37 6.54 -2.47
C THR A 411 28.96 7.96 -2.06
N TYR A 412 29.86 8.93 -1.98
CA TYR A 412 29.57 10.30 -1.50
C TYR A 412 30.15 11.41 -2.36
N SER A 413 30.94 11.08 -3.39
CA SER A 413 31.45 12.07 -4.34
C SER A 413 31.42 11.51 -5.74
N ALA A 414 30.67 12.18 -6.61
CA ALA A 414 30.65 11.86 -8.03
C ALA A 414 32.03 12.06 -8.67
N ARG A 415 32.37 11.20 -9.64
CA ARG A 415 33.53 11.42 -10.53
C ARG A 415 33.30 12.65 -11.42
N ALA A 416 34.38 13.23 -11.94
CA ALA A 416 34.29 14.38 -12.84
C ALA A 416 33.41 14.06 -14.06
N GLY A 417 32.45 14.94 -14.35
CA GLY A 417 31.46 14.74 -15.40
C GLY A 417 30.23 13.93 -14.99
N HIS A 418 30.18 13.38 -13.77
CA HIS A 418 29.04 12.61 -13.25
C HIS A 418 28.31 13.30 -12.08
N SER A 419 28.68 14.54 -11.75
CA SER A 419 28.02 15.31 -10.70
C SER A 419 26.86 16.15 -11.25
N GLU A 420 25.71 16.12 -10.58
CA GLU A 420 24.59 17.02 -10.92
C GLU A 420 24.92 18.50 -10.73
N HIS A 421 25.94 18.84 -9.91
CA HIS A 421 26.38 20.23 -9.76
C HIS A 421 26.94 20.81 -11.06
N HIS A 422 27.37 19.99 -12.01
CA HIS A 422 27.78 20.49 -13.32
C HIS A 422 26.62 21.11 -14.11
N LEU A 423 25.38 20.69 -13.81
CA LEU A 423 24.19 21.22 -14.47
C LEU A 423 23.77 22.58 -13.94
N GLY A 424 24.28 23.00 -12.77
CA GLY A 424 23.76 24.17 -12.06
C GLY A 424 22.29 23.99 -11.58
N LEU A 425 21.78 22.76 -11.60
CA LEU A 425 20.45 22.36 -11.14
C LEU A 425 20.46 21.76 -9.73
N ALA A 426 21.63 21.35 -9.23
CA ALA A 426 21.81 20.85 -7.88
C ALA A 426 22.32 21.95 -6.93
N ILE A 427 21.86 21.91 -5.69
CA ILE A 427 22.26 22.82 -4.63
C ILE A 427 22.38 22.06 -3.31
N ASP A 428 23.51 22.26 -2.62
CA ASP A 428 23.70 21.79 -1.25
C ASP A 428 23.20 22.86 -0.29
N VAL A 429 22.31 22.50 0.63
CA VAL A 429 21.72 23.42 1.61
C VAL A 429 22.15 23.07 3.03
N TYR A 430 22.27 24.09 3.90
CA TYR A 430 22.54 23.83 5.31
C TYR A 430 21.42 23.00 5.95
N GLY A 431 21.79 21.87 6.54
CA GLY A 431 20.88 20.96 7.22
C GLY A 431 21.52 19.60 7.41
N TYR A 432 21.04 18.88 8.41
CA TYR A 432 21.36 17.47 8.67
C TYR A 432 20.09 16.72 9.02
N ASP A 433 20.12 15.39 9.03
CA ASP A 433 18.92 14.60 9.37
C ASP A 433 18.38 14.95 10.76
N GLY A 434 17.08 15.19 10.86
CA GLY A 434 16.40 15.69 12.06
C GLY A 434 16.53 17.20 12.34
N SER A 435 17.29 17.97 11.54
CA SER A 435 17.31 19.44 11.66
C SER A 435 16.00 20.08 11.16
N PRO A 436 15.57 21.23 11.71
CA PRO A 436 14.38 21.95 11.22
C PRO A 436 14.46 22.29 9.73
N GLN A 437 15.66 22.62 9.22
CA GLN A 437 15.91 22.89 7.81
C GLN A 437 15.63 21.67 6.95
N TYR A 438 16.21 20.51 7.30
CA TYR A 438 16.00 19.28 6.55
C TYR A 438 14.55 18.82 6.60
N THR A 439 13.91 18.84 7.78
CA THR A 439 12.49 18.49 7.91
C THR A 439 11.61 19.36 7.03
N TRP A 440 11.86 20.67 6.99
CA TRP A 440 11.11 21.59 6.14
C TRP A 440 11.36 21.29 4.65
N VAL A 441 12.63 21.14 4.25
CA VAL A 441 13.00 20.83 2.86
C VAL A 441 12.36 19.52 2.39
N LYS A 442 12.47 18.44 3.17
CA LYS A 442 11.86 17.14 2.85
C LYS A 442 10.34 17.22 2.65
N ASN A 443 9.68 18.11 3.38
CA ASN A 443 8.24 18.28 3.32
C ASN A 443 7.78 19.24 2.22
N HIS A 444 8.57 20.26 1.86
CA HIS A 444 8.10 21.39 1.04
C HIS A 444 8.91 21.64 -0.24
N CYS A 445 10.12 21.08 -0.41
CA CYS A 445 10.97 21.43 -1.56
C CYS A 445 10.34 21.14 -2.93
N HIS A 446 9.49 20.11 -2.99
CA HIS A 446 8.73 19.73 -4.18
C HIS A 446 7.74 20.80 -4.67
N GLU A 447 7.23 21.66 -3.79
CA GLU A 447 6.38 22.81 -4.16
C GLU A 447 7.16 23.87 -4.96
N TYR A 448 8.49 23.83 -4.90
CA TYR A 448 9.40 24.79 -5.52
C TYR A 448 10.20 24.18 -6.68
N GLY A 449 9.91 22.95 -7.09
CA GLY A 449 10.60 22.30 -8.20
C GLY A 449 11.80 21.45 -7.79
N PHE A 450 12.00 21.23 -6.49
CA PHE A 450 13.14 20.47 -5.97
C PHE A 450 12.74 19.09 -5.45
N ILE A 451 13.69 18.16 -5.50
CA ILE A 451 13.61 16.88 -4.79
C ILE A 451 14.81 16.74 -3.86
N VAL A 452 14.63 16.04 -2.73
CA VAL A 452 15.78 15.52 -1.96
C VAL A 452 16.34 14.36 -2.75
N ARG A 453 17.55 14.52 -3.30
CA ARG A 453 18.03 13.69 -4.41
C ARG A 453 18.53 12.31 -3.97
N TYR A 454 19.22 12.26 -2.85
CA TYR A 454 19.86 11.06 -2.32
C TYR A 454 19.34 10.79 -0.91
N THR A 455 18.65 9.66 -0.76
CA THR A 455 18.10 9.24 0.52
C THR A 455 18.56 7.83 0.86
N ALA A 456 18.72 7.52 2.15
CA ALA A 456 19.16 6.21 2.61
C ALA A 456 18.35 5.03 2.03
N VAL A 457 17.05 5.20 1.85
CA VAL A 457 16.14 4.16 1.33
C VAL A 457 16.44 3.80 -0.14
N TRP A 458 17.01 4.73 -0.91
CA TRP A 458 17.21 4.59 -2.35
C TRP A 458 18.69 4.58 -2.77
N GLN A 459 19.58 4.26 -1.84
CA GLN A 459 21.02 4.14 -2.13
C GLN A 459 21.31 3.05 -3.17
N ASN A 460 20.54 1.96 -3.20
CA ASN A 460 20.68 0.90 -4.21
C ASN A 460 20.24 1.31 -5.63
N VAL A 461 19.52 2.42 -5.77
CA VAL A 461 19.09 2.97 -7.07
C VAL A 461 20.01 4.10 -7.50
N THR A 462 20.27 5.04 -6.59
CA THR A 462 21.05 6.25 -6.90
C THR A 462 22.56 6.01 -6.88
N GLY A 463 23.02 5.00 -6.14
CA GLY A 463 24.43 4.70 -5.94
C GLY A 463 25.14 5.62 -4.95
N TYR A 464 24.42 6.53 -4.29
CA TYR A 464 24.97 7.48 -3.31
C TYR A 464 24.37 7.26 -1.92
N MET A 465 25.17 7.56 -0.89
CA MET A 465 24.71 7.55 0.50
C MET A 465 23.66 8.64 0.76
N ASP A 466 23.07 8.63 1.96
CA ASP A 466 22.12 9.65 2.38
C ASP A 466 22.78 11.03 2.41
N GLU A 467 22.24 11.98 1.64
CA GLU A 467 22.73 13.36 1.57
C GLU A 467 21.57 14.33 1.82
N PRO A 468 21.20 14.57 3.10
CA PRO A 468 20.05 15.40 3.45
C PRO A 468 20.19 16.87 2.99
N TRP A 469 21.41 17.30 2.63
CA TRP A 469 21.69 18.63 2.09
C TRP A 469 21.51 18.74 0.57
N HIS A 470 21.61 17.65 -0.19
CA HIS A 470 21.62 17.72 -1.67
C HIS A 470 20.19 17.71 -2.21
N ILE A 471 19.77 18.84 -2.76
CA ILE A 471 18.50 18.94 -3.49
C ILE A 471 18.72 19.24 -4.96
N ARG A 472 17.88 18.63 -5.80
CA ARG A 472 17.96 18.71 -7.26
C ARG A 472 16.71 19.37 -7.82
N TYR A 473 16.90 20.42 -8.61
CA TYR A 473 15.82 21.06 -9.35
C TYR A 473 15.44 20.23 -10.58
N ILE A 474 14.15 19.97 -10.73
CA ILE A 474 13.55 19.22 -11.83
C ILE A 474 12.29 19.89 -12.40
N GLY A 475 11.98 21.13 -11.98
CA GLY A 475 10.76 21.84 -12.35
C GLY A 475 9.57 21.49 -11.44
N LYS A 476 8.71 22.49 -11.16
CA LYS A 476 7.57 22.37 -10.22
C LYS A 476 6.60 21.27 -10.63
N GLU A 477 6.31 21.12 -11.91
CA GLU A 477 5.39 20.08 -12.41
C GLU A 477 5.91 18.67 -12.08
N HIS A 478 7.18 18.40 -12.38
CA HIS A 478 7.75 17.08 -12.19
C HIS A 478 7.99 16.73 -10.72
N SER A 479 8.44 17.69 -9.91
CA SER A 479 8.61 17.45 -8.47
C SER A 479 7.27 17.20 -7.77
N MET A 480 6.20 17.92 -8.14
CA MET A 480 4.85 17.65 -7.66
C MET A 480 4.37 16.28 -8.10
N LYS A 481 4.55 15.92 -9.38
CA LYS A 481 4.17 14.60 -9.90
C LYS A 481 4.93 13.47 -9.22
N MET A 482 6.24 13.63 -8.96
CA MET A 482 7.02 12.66 -8.19
C MET A 482 6.47 12.51 -6.77
N LYS A 483 6.10 13.63 -6.11
CA LYS A 483 5.51 13.61 -4.77
C LYS A 483 4.16 12.89 -4.76
N GLU A 484 3.26 13.24 -5.68
CA GLU A 484 1.91 12.67 -5.79
C GLU A 484 1.94 11.16 -6.09
N ASN A 485 2.89 10.75 -6.94
CA ASN A 485 3.06 9.34 -7.33
C ASN A 485 4.03 8.58 -6.40
N ASN A 486 4.53 9.22 -5.34
CA ASN A 486 5.52 8.69 -4.38
C ASN A 486 6.73 8.02 -5.04
N ILE A 487 7.22 8.66 -6.10
CA ILE A 487 8.43 8.23 -6.80
C ILE A 487 9.63 8.81 -6.06
N GLY A 488 10.48 7.92 -5.56
CA GLY A 488 11.55 8.27 -4.63
C GLY A 488 12.84 8.73 -5.28
N THR A 489 13.00 8.51 -6.59
CA THR A 489 14.25 8.80 -7.31
C THR A 489 13.98 9.39 -8.69
N LEU A 490 14.92 10.21 -9.17
CA LEU A 490 14.87 10.71 -10.54
C LEU A 490 15.04 9.58 -11.55
N GLU A 491 15.87 8.58 -11.23
CA GLU A 491 16.06 7.35 -12.02
C GLU A 491 14.75 6.63 -12.30
N GLU A 492 13.94 6.38 -11.27
CA GLU A 492 12.63 5.74 -11.43
C GLU A 492 11.68 6.62 -12.24
N TYR A 493 11.67 7.93 -11.99
CA TYR A 493 10.79 8.86 -12.68
C TYR A 493 11.07 8.90 -14.19
N VAL A 494 12.33 9.14 -14.58
CA VAL A 494 12.73 9.18 -15.98
C VAL A 494 12.67 7.80 -16.62
N GLY A 495 13.04 6.74 -15.90
CA GLY A 495 12.97 5.36 -16.40
C GLY A 495 11.54 4.92 -16.76
N ARG A 496 10.52 5.46 -16.07
CA ARG A 496 9.10 5.16 -16.31
C ARG A 496 8.46 6.05 -17.37
N TYR A 497 8.81 7.33 -17.42
CA TYR A 497 8.10 8.33 -18.23
C TYR A 497 8.92 8.91 -19.38
N GLY A 498 10.19 8.54 -19.49
CA GLY A 498 11.15 9.16 -20.42
C GLY A 498 11.56 10.56 -19.96
N THR A 499 12.54 11.14 -20.65
CA THR A 499 12.58 12.59 -20.85
C THR A 499 11.41 12.92 -21.78
N LEU A 500 10.60 13.94 -21.49
CA LEU A 500 9.52 14.33 -22.40
C LEU A 500 10.16 14.67 -23.76
N GLU A 501 10.00 13.78 -24.75
CA GLU A 501 10.41 14.03 -26.14
C GLU A 501 9.47 15.01 -26.83
#